data_AF-A0A8J2MZL1-F1
#
_entry.id   AF-A0A8J2MZL1-F1
#
_cell.length_a   1.000
_cell.length_b   1.000
_cell.length_c   1.000
_cell.angle_alpha   90.00
_cell.angle_beta   90.00
_cell.angle_gamma   90.00
#
_symmetry.space_group_name_H-M   'P 1'
#
loop_
_entity.id
_entity.type
_entity.pdbx_description
1 polymer ?
#
loop_
_entity_poly.entity_id
_entity_poly.type
_entity_poly.pdbx_seq_one_letter_code
_entity_poly.pdbx_strand_id
1 'polypeptide(L)'
;MKEIAYDYHVPSWSWMAYSGGIQFMDIPLGEVDWIDHLRFDEEREYGHAIIANLWTFQNCMIEVHEAQHAVLDPSRVKRGWMQYDVEGGEDIRKEDCVVMGRRRKSNSDIEEYYVLVVRSTSVDGEYRRAGVGLIQSDYVVAQRTNIRLV
;
A
#
# COMPACT_ATOMS: atom_id res chain seq x y z
N MET A 1 -3.56 16.09 -2.00
CA MET A 1 -3.96 16.10 -0.58
C MET A 1 -2.84 16.76 0.25
N LYS A 2 -3.09 17.29 1.47
CA LYS A 2 -2.03 17.80 2.36
C LYS A 2 -2.17 17.18 3.75
N GLU A 3 -1.06 16.86 4.42
CA GLU A 3 -1.07 16.36 5.80
C GLU A 3 -1.71 17.41 6.73
N ILE A 4 -2.53 16.95 7.67
CA ILE A 4 -3.20 17.81 8.66
C ILE A 4 -2.29 17.92 9.89
N ALA A 5 -2.09 19.14 10.39
CA ALA A 5 -1.37 19.37 11.64
C ALA A 5 -2.29 19.10 12.84
N TYR A 6 -1.86 18.23 13.74
CA TYR A 6 -2.51 17.94 15.02
C TYR A 6 -1.54 18.19 16.18
N ASP A 7 -2.08 18.51 17.36
CA ASP A 7 -1.30 18.63 18.60
C ASP A 7 -0.86 17.27 19.17
N TYR A 8 -1.36 16.18 18.58
CA TYR A 8 -1.04 14.79 18.92
C TYR A 8 -0.71 14.00 17.65
N HIS A 9 -0.08 12.84 17.82
CA HIS A 9 0.31 12.00 16.68
C HIS A 9 -0.91 11.31 16.05
N VAL A 10 -1.14 11.56 14.76
CA VAL A 10 -2.10 10.82 13.93
C VAL A 10 -1.31 9.92 13.00
N PRO A 11 -1.61 8.62 12.97
CA PRO A 11 -0.83 7.70 12.16
C PRO A 11 -1.13 7.88 10.67
N SER A 12 -0.14 7.66 9.81
CA SER A 12 -0.25 7.97 8.38
C SER A 12 -1.27 7.11 7.64
N TRP A 13 -1.60 5.94 8.19
CA TRP A 13 -2.65 5.06 7.64
C TRP A 13 -4.07 5.55 7.99
N SER A 14 -4.23 6.52 8.88
CA SER A 14 -5.52 7.08 9.23
C SER A 14 -6.05 7.98 8.11
N TRP A 15 -7.33 7.81 7.79
CA TRP A 15 -8.11 8.74 6.97
C TRP A 15 -8.07 10.19 7.48
N MET A 16 -7.79 10.41 8.77
CA MET A 16 -7.67 11.73 9.38
C MET A 16 -6.27 12.36 9.21
N ALA A 17 -5.29 11.64 8.67
CA ALA A 17 -3.93 12.16 8.50
C ALA A 17 -3.83 13.23 7.41
N TYR A 18 -4.75 13.22 6.44
CA TYR A 18 -4.69 14.08 5.27
C TYR A 18 -6.01 14.83 5.03
N SER A 19 -5.89 16.06 4.52
CA SER A 19 -6.99 16.99 4.22
C SER A 19 -7.52 16.81 2.81
N GLY A 20 -8.85 16.82 2.65
CA GLY A 20 -9.51 16.74 1.35
C GLY A 20 -10.65 15.73 1.35
N GLY A 21 -11.25 15.53 0.17
CA GLY A 21 -12.24 14.47 -0.03
C GLY A 21 -11.58 13.09 0.00
N ILE A 22 -12.29 12.11 0.56
CA ILE A 22 -11.84 10.72 0.57
C ILE A 22 -12.40 10.04 -0.67
N GLN A 23 -11.51 9.53 -1.51
CA GLN A 23 -11.85 8.68 -2.63
C GLN A 23 -11.61 7.22 -2.25
N PHE A 24 -12.63 6.39 -2.45
CA PHE A 24 -12.54 4.96 -2.18
C PHE A 24 -12.09 4.21 -3.44
N MET A 25 -11.34 3.12 -3.24
CA MET A 25 -11.14 2.14 -4.29
C MET A 25 -12.45 1.41 -4.55
N ASP A 26 -12.70 1.09 -5.83
CA ASP A 26 -13.81 0.22 -6.20
C ASP A 26 -13.43 -1.24 -5.92
N ILE A 27 -13.85 -1.74 -4.76
CA ILE A 27 -13.56 -3.08 -4.28
C ILE A 27 -14.86 -3.90 -4.30
N PRO A 28 -14.93 -4.99 -5.08
CA PRO A 28 -16.14 -5.80 -5.18
C PRO A 28 -16.43 -6.51 -3.85
N LEU A 29 -17.65 -6.33 -3.36
CA LEU A 29 -18.12 -6.95 -2.12
C LEU A 29 -18.25 -8.46 -2.29
N GLY A 30 -17.63 -9.23 -1.38
CA GLY A 30 -17.73 -10.69 -1.34
C GLY A 30 -16.80 -11.44 -2.32
N GLU A 31 -15.98 -10.72 -3.08
CA GLU A 31 -15.01 -11.31 -4.02
C GLU A 31 -13.55 -11.18 -3.57
N VAL A 32 -13.31 -10.52 -2.43
CA VAL A 32 -11.97 -10.26 -1.89
C VAL A 32 -11.78 -11.02 -0.59
N ASP A 33 -10.72 -11.84 -0.56
CA ASP A 33 -10.24 -12.47 0.65
C ASP A 33 -9.27 -11.51 1.36
N TRP A 34 -9.66 -11.02 2.52
CA TRP A 34 -8.85 -10.11 3.33
C TRP A 34 -7.72 -10.86 4.05
N ILE A 35 -6.55 -10.22 4.15
CA ILE A 35 -5.39 -10.82 4.84
C ILE A 35 -5.60 -10.75 6.36
N ASP A 36 -5.37 -11.88 7.03
CA ASP A 36 -5.54 -12.09 8.48
C ASP A 36 -4.37 -11.56 9.34
N HIS A 37 -3.24 -11.25 8.71
CA HIS A 37 -2.02 -10.78 9.39
C HIS A 37 -2.03 -9.28 9.76
N LEU A 38 -3.13 -8.56 9.53
CA LEU A 38 -3.29 -7.17 9.90
C LEU A 38 -3.86 -7.07 11.32
N ARG A 39 -3.08 -6.52 12.25
CA ARG A 39 -3.53 -6.34 13.65
C ARG A 39 -2.98 -5.06 14.25
N PHE A 40 -3.67 -4.52 15.24
CA PHE A 40 -3.15 -3.39 16.01
C PHE A 40 -1.94 -3.80 16.86
N ASP A 41 -0.99 -2.89 17.01
CA ASP A 41 0.13 -3.05 17.94
C ASP A 41 -0.34 -2.76 19.38
N GLU A 42 -0.68 -3.81 20.11
CA GLU A 42 -1.16 -3.73 21.50
C GLU A 42 -0.09 -3.29 22.50
N GLU A 43 1.20 -3.33 22.14
CA GLU A 43 2.30 -2.95 23.04
C GLU A 43 2.48 -1.43 23.15
N ARG A 44 1.96 -0.66 22.18
CA ARG A 44 1.97 0.81 22.26
C ARG A 44 0.73 1.28 23.00
N GLU A 45 0.96 2.17 23.97
CA GLU A 45 -0.05 2.74 24.89
C GLU A 45 -1.28 3.36 24.20
N TYR A 46 -1.24 3.55 22.87
CA TYR A 46 -2.33 4.09 22.06
C TYR A 46 -2.58 3.37 20.72
N GLY A 47 -2.00 2.17 20.49
CA GLY A 47 -2.30 1.35 19.31
C GLY A 47 -2.10 2.04 17.95
N HIS A 48 -1.20 3.03 17.88
CA HIS A 48 -1.02 3.87 16.68
C HIS A 48 -0.35 3.15 15.50
N ALA A 49 0.03 1.89 15.65
CA ALA A 49 0.64 1.11 14.59
C ALA A 49 -0.21 -0.09 14.21
N ILE A 50 -0.21 -0.40 12.92
CA ILE A 50 -0.73 -1.67 12.40
C ILE A 50 0.48 -2.59 12.15
N ILE A 51 0.46 -3.77 12.76
CA ILE A 51 1.39 -4.84 12.45
C ILE A 51 0.97 -5.48 11.13
N ALA A 52 1.91 -5.59 10.19
CA ALA A 52 1.67 -6.12 8.86
C ALA A 52 2.87 -6.87 8.28
N ASN A 53 2.69 -7.45 7.09
CA ASN A 53 3.76 -8.02 6.29
C ASN A 53 4.13 -7.05 5.17
N LEU A 54 5.43 -6.84 5.01
CA LEU A 54 6.03 -6.03 3.97
C LEU A 54 6.31 -6.87 2.73
N TRP A 55 5.95 -6.31 1.58
CA TRP A 55 6.17 -6.87 0.26
C TRP A 55 6.91 -5.87 -0.59
N THR A 56 7.79 -6.34 -1.46
CA THR A 56 8.55 -5.50 -2.38
C THR A 56 8.10 -5.79 -3.80
N PHE A 57 7.95 -4.74 -4.61
CA PHE A 57 7.68 -4.90 -6.04
C PHE A 57 8.90 -5.50 -6.75
N GLN A 58 8.65 -6.41 -7.68
CA GLN A 58 9.71 -7.09 -8.44
C GLN A 58 9.39 -7.12 -9.93
N ASN A 59 10.44 -7.14 -10.74
CA ASN A 59 10.35 -7.29 -12.20
C ASN A 59 9.37 -6.31 -12.87
N CYS A 60 9.28 -5.08 -12.36
CA CYS A 60 8.36 -4.08 -12.89
C CYS A 60 9.01 -2.71 -13.05
N MET A 61 8.38 -1.90 -13.89
CA MET A 61 8.65 -0.48 -14.07
C MET A 61 7.40 0.31 -13.71
N ILE A 62 7.59 1.52 -13.20
CA ILE A 62 6.48 2.40 -12.85
C ILE A 62 6.49 3.58 -13.83
N GLU A 63 5.39 3.75 -14.57
CA GLU A 63 5.21 4.86 -15.50
C GLU A 63 4.12 5.80 -14.99
N VAL A 64 4.39 7.12 -15.04
CA VAL A 64 3.47 8.16 -14.56
C VAL A 64 2.36 8.37 -15.59
N HIS A 65 1.09 8.21 -15.19
CA HIS A 65 -0.08 8.50 -16.02
C HIS A 65 -1.09 9.37 -15.26
N GLU A 66 -0.99 10.70 -15.42
CA GLU A 66 -1.88 11.65 -14.75
C GLU A 66 -1.91 11.43 -13.23
N ALA A 67 -3.06 11.05 -12.67
CA ALA A 67 -3.25 10.81 -11.23
C ALA A 67 -2.87 9.38 -10.79
N GLN A 68 -2.64 8.44 -11.71
CA GLN A 68 -2.30 7.05 -11.40
C GLN A 68 -1.00 6.62 -12.08
N HIS A 69 -0.16 5.90 -11.35
CA HIS A 69 1.07 5.33 -11.88
C HIS A 69 0.79 3.91 -12.35
N ALA A 70 1.10 3.59 -13.59
CA ALA A 70 0.97 2.23 -14.10
C ALA A 70 2.18 1.39 -13.67
N VAL A 71 1.93 0.19 -13.16
CA VAL A 71 2.97 -0.81 -12.90
C VAL A 71 3.02 -1.74 -14.09
N LEU A 72 4.14 -1.73 -14.82
CA LEU A 72 4.36 -2.45 -16.07
C LEU A 72 5.39 -3.56 -15.88
N ASP A 73 5.24 -4.67 -16.59
CA ASP A 73 6.28 -5.69 -16.69
C ASP A 73 7.43 -5.27 -17.65
N PRO A 74 8.51 -6.06 -17.79
CA PRO A 74 9.61 -5.74 -18.70
C PRO A 74 9.20 -5.68 -20.17
N SER A 75 8.07 -6.30 -20.53
CA SER A 75 7.47 -6.26 -21.86
C SER A 75 6.51 -5.07 -22.05
N ARG A 76 6.46 -4.13 -21.09
CA ARG A 76 5.59 -2.95 -21.05
C ARG A 76 4.09 -3.27 -21.02
N VAL A 77 3.72 -4.46 -20.54
CA VAL A 77 2.32 -4.82 -20.30
C VAL A 77 1.91 -4.37 -18.90
N LYS A 78 0.74 -3.75 -18.75
CA LYS A 78 0.22 -3.31 -17.46
C LYS A 78 -0.13 -4.51 -16.57
N ARG A 79 0.44 -4.52 -15.38
CA ARG A 79 0.25 -5.53 -14.33
C ARG A 79 -0.44 -4.98 -13.09
N GLY A 80 -0.42 -3.66 -12.94
CA GLY A 80 -1.06 -3.00 -11.82
C GLY A 80 -1.10 -1.50 -11.99
N TRP A 81 -1.50 -0.83 -10.91
CA TRP A 81 -1.46 0.61 -10.79
C TRP A 81 -1.31 1.02 -9.33
N MET A 82 -0.82 2.23 -9.12
CA MET A 82 -0.67 2.86 -7.81
C MET A 82 -1.17 4.29 -7.89
N GLN A 83 -1.65 4.82 -6.77
CA GLN A 83 -2.07 6.20 -6.63
C GLN A 83 -1.55 6.73 -5.31
N TYR A 84 -0.74 7.79 -5.36
CA TYR A 84 -0.18 8.42 -4.16
C TYR A 84 -1.19 9.35 -3.49
N ASP A 85 -1.10 9.44 -2.17
CA ASP A 85 -1.93 10.35 -1.38
C ASP A 85 -1.53 11.83 -1.61
N VAL A 86 -0.25 12.10 -1.93
CA VAL A 86 0.31 13.45 -2.13
C VAL A 86 1.15 13.53 -3.41
N GLU A 87 0.89 14.55 -4.23
CA GLU A 87 1.63 14.86 -5.46
C GLU A 87 3.10 15.23 -5.15
N GLY A 88 4.05 14.74 -5.96
CA GLY A 88 5.48 15.07 -5.81
C GLY A 88 6.24 14.26 -4.76
N GLY A 89 5.63 13.22 -4.17
CA GLY A 89 6.31 12.25 -3.30
C GLY A 89 7.18 11.21 -4.03
N GLU A 90 7.47 11.44 -5.30
CA GLU A 90 7.86 10.45 -6.32
C GLU A 90 9.33 10.02 -6.30
N ASP A 91 9.93 9.72 -5.14
CA ASP A 91 11.14 8.88 -5.16
C ASP A 91 10.74 7.40 -5.33
N ILE A 92 10.14 7.13 -6.50
CA ILE A 92 9.41 5.92 -6.91
C ILE A 92 10.29 4.66 -6.85
N ARG A 93 11.62 4.81 -6.73
CA ARG A 93 12.59 3.73 -6.88
C ARG A 93 12.69 2.77 -5.69
N LYS A 94 11.98 3.00 -4.57
CA LYS A 94 12.09 2.20 -3.34
C LYS A 94 10.78 2.02 -2.59
N GLU A 95 9.67 1.90 -3.30
CA GLU A 95 8.41 1.70 -2.61
C GLU A 95 8.19 0.21 -2.36
N ASP A 96 7.80 -0.06 -1.12
CA ASP A 96 7.30 -1.36 -0.70
C ASP A 96 5.78 -1.25 -0.58
N CYS A 97 5.12 -2.37 -0.31
CA CYS A 97 3.70 -2.40 -0.09
C CYS A 97 3.29 -3.36 1.02
N VAL A 98 2.08 -3.15 1.52
CA VAL A 98 1.38 -4.06 2.42
C VAL A 98 0.18 -4.60 1.66
N VAL A 99 0.08 -5.91 1.51
CA VAL A 99 -1.07 -6.57 0.90
C VAL A 99 -2.23 -6.59 1.89
N MET A 100 -3.35 -6.00 1.51
CA MET A 100 -4.55 -5.87 2.33
C MET A 100 -5.57 -6.97 2.03
N GLY A 101 -5.68 -7.35 0.76
CA GLY A 101 -6.60 -8.38 0.31
C GLY A 101 -6.21 -8.91 -1.05
N ARG A 102 -6.73 -10.08 -1.38
CA ARG A 102 -6.51 -10.77 -2.66
C ARG A 102 -7.83 -11.12 -3.31
N ARG A 103 -7.87 -11.02 -4.63
CA ARG A 103 -8.99 -11.47 -5.46
C ARG A 103 -8.46 -12.46 -6.49
N ARG A 104 -9.07 -13.64 -6.54
CA ARG A 104 -8.75 -14.63 -7.55
C ARG A 104 -9.53 -14.36 -8.83
N LYS A 105 -8.84 -14.32 -9.98
CA LYS A 105 -9.50 -14.32 -11.28
C LYS A 105 -9.87 -15.74 -11.67
N SER A 106 -11.08 -15.94 -12.19
CA SER A 106 -11.50 -17.22 -12.75
C SER A 106 -10.50 -17.66 -13.83
N ASN A 107 -9.99 -18.89 -13.72
CA ASN A 107 -9.03 -19.52 -14.64
C ASN A 107 -7.60 -18.94 -14.63
N SER A 108 -7.17 -18.32 -13.54
CA SER A 108 -5.80 -17.83 -13.37
C SER A 108 -5.24 -18.24 -12.01
N ASP A 109 -4.00 -18.70 -11.99
CA ASP A 109 -3.21 -18.88 -10.76
C ASP A 109 -2.64 -17.54 -10.26
N ILE A 110 -2.66 -16.51 -11.10
CA ILE A 110 -2.29 -15.15 -10.75
C ILE A 110 -3.49 -14.46 -10.10
N GLU A 111 -3.31 -14.04 -8.85
CA GLU A 111 -4.27 -13.27 -8.08
C GLU A 111 -4.04 -11.76 -8.29
N GLU A 112 -5.05 -10.96 -8.00
CA GLU A 112 -4.90 -9.51 -7.85
C GLU A 112 -4.85 -9.14 -6.38
N TYR A 113 -3.82 -8.39 -6.00
CA TYR A 113 -3.61 -7.90 -4.66
C TYR A 113 -3.99 -6.42 -4.57
N TYR A 114 -4.85 -6.11 -3.60
CA TYR A 114 -5.11 -4.76 -3.14
C TYR A 114 -4.05 -4.39 -2.12
N VAL A 115 -3.33 -3.30 -2.34
CA VAL A 115 -2.14 -2.94 -1.55
C VAL A 115 -2.21 -1.52 -1.01
N LEU A 116 -1.62 -1.32 0.16
CA LEU A 116 -1.15 -0.01 0.60
C LEU A 116 0.28 0.17 0.13
N VAL A 117 0.56 1.28 -0.56
CA VAL A 117 1.93 1.67 -0.90
C VAL A 117 2.55 2.33 0.31
N VAL A 118 3.75 1.90 0.70
CA VAL A 118 4.41 2.35 1.93
C VAL A 118 5.85 2.76 1.70
N ARG A 119 6.36 3.63 2.58
CA ARG A 119 7.75 4.09 2.59
C ARG A 119 8.36 3.88 3.97
N SER A 120 9.62 3.46 4.00
CA SER A 120 10.38 3.35 5.24
C SER A 120 10.51 4.71 5.92
N THR A 121 10.43 4.72 7.24
CA THR A 121 10.78 5.90 8.05
C THR A 121 12.28 5.89 8.41
N SER A 122 12.71 6.80 9.28
CA SER A 122 14.03 6.74 9.89
C SER A 122 14.20 5.62 10.93
N VAL A 123 13.12 4.98 11.35
CA VAL A 123 13.13 3.88 12.33
C VAL A 123 13.01 2.55 11.59
N ASP A 124 13.93 1.62 11.85
CA ASP A 124 13.89 0.29 11.24
C ASP A 124 12.59 -0.46 11.56
N GLY A 125 11.99 -1.05 10.53
CA GLY A 125 10.74 -1.77 10.65
C GLY A 125 9.49 -0.88 10.75
N GLU A 126 9.63 0.45 10.73
CA GLU A 126 8.50 1.39 10.68
C GLU A 126 8.33 1.98 9.28
N TYR A 127 7.08 1.97 8.81
CA TYR A 127 6.69 2.40 7.48
C TYR A 127 5.50 3.35 7.59
N ARG A 128 5.44 4.32 6.69
CA ARG A 128 4.29 5.21 6.51
C ARG A 128 3.57 4.90 5.22
N ARG A 129 2.25 5.05 5.22
CA ARG A 129 1.43 5.02 4.01
C ARG A 129 1.85 6.17 3.09
N ALA A 130 1.96 5.86 1.81
CA ALA A 130 2.21 6.81 0.73
C ALA A 130 1.10 6.79 -0.33
N GLY A 131 0.30 5.73 -0.39
CA GLY A 131 -0.76 5.59 -1.37
C GLY A 131 -1.45 4.23 -1.31
N VAL A 132 -2.18 3.92 -2.38
CA VAL A 132 -2.90 2.66 -2.56
C VAL A 132 -2.67 2.12 -3.97
N GLY A 133 -2.96 0.84 -4.19
CA GLY A 133 -2.83 0.27 -5.52
C GLY A 133 -3.45 -1.12 -5.68
N LEU A 134 -3.37 -1.60 -6.92
CA LEU A 134 -3.73 -2.95 -7.33
C LEU A 134 -2.58 -3.54 -8.13
N ILE A 135 -2.16 -4.76 -7.82
CA ILE A 135 -1.03 -5.41 -8.51
C ILE A 135 -1.26 -6.91 -8.65
N GLN A 136 -0.76 -7.50 -9.73
CA GLN A 136 -0.74 -8.96 -9.88
C GLN A 136 0.24 -9.62 -8.89
N SER A 137 -0.17 -10.76 -8.33
CA SER A 137 0.54 -11.43 -7.23
C SER A 137 1.97 -11.85 -7.54
N ASP A 138 2.30 -12.10 -8.81
CA ASP A 138 3.64 -12.48 -9.28
C ASP A 138 4.63 -11.30 -9.38
N TYR A 139 4.15 -10.05 -9.25
CA TYR A 139 4.97 -8.84 -9.29
C TYR A 139 5.30 -8.27 -7.90
N VAL A 140 4.95 -8.99 -6.83
CA VAL A 140 5.38 -8.66 -5.47
C VAL A 140 5.91 -9.89 -4.76
N VAL A 141 6.88 -9.70 -3.88
CA VAL A 141 7.46 -10.78 -3.07
C VAL A 141 7.50 -10.38 -1.60
N ALA A 142 7.14 -11.31 -0.72
CA ALA A 142 7.20 -11.09 0.71
C ALA A 142 8.65 -10.86 1.14
N GLN A 143 8.89 -9.78 1.89
CA GLN A 143 10.24 -9.36 2.28
C GLN A 143 10.46 -9.47 3.80
N ARG A 144 9.52 -8.94 4.60
CA ARG A 144 9.64 -8.90 6.07
C ARG A 144 8.26 -9.05 6.70
N THR A 145 8.18 -9.79 7.80
CA THR A 145 6.95 -9.93 8.59
C THR A 145 7.00 -9.05 9.84
N ASN A 146 5.83 -8.72 10.39
CA ASN A 146 5.70 -7.92 11.60
C ASN A 146 6.36 -6.54 11.53
N ILE A 147 6.22 -5.85 10.39
CA ILE A 147 6.54 -4.42 10.30
C ILE A 147 5.45 -3.60 10.98
N ARG A 148 5.77 -2.36 11.34
CA ARG A 148 4.83 -1.39 11.91
C ARG A 148 4.47 -0.35 10.85
N LEU A 149 3.20 -0.31 10.47
CA LEU A 149 2.65 0.80 9.69
C LEU A 149 2.21 1.88 10.68
N VAL A 150 2.90 3.02 10.67
CA VAL A 150 2.72 4.17 11.58
C VAL A 150 2.22 5.40 10.84
#